data_AF-A0A2T3QCR1-F1
#
_entry.id   AF-A0A2T3QCR1-F1
#
_cell.length_a   1.000
_cell.length_b   1.000
_cell.length_c   1.000
_cell.angle_alpha   90.00
_cell.angle_beta   90.00
_cell.angle_gamma   90.00
#
_symmetry.space_group_name_H-M   'P 1'
#
loop_
_entity.id
_entity.type
_entity.pdbx_description
1 polymer ?
#
loop_
_entity_poly.entity_id
_entity_poly.type
_entity_poly.pdbx_seq_one_letter_code
_entity_poly.pdbx_strand_id
1 'polypeptide(L)'
;MDDEPLNYSPIFEFNRPHLYMGGDRELVLSSLLLSFILIVVLQNILAAILGLGLAFGSIWAFRTLAKSDPTMRHIFMRSRKYQAFYPAFSSKQRK
;
A
#
# COMPACT_ATOMS: atom_id res chain seq x y z
N MET A 1 1.81 13.74 -47.06
CA MET A 1 1.91 13.84 -45.60
C MET A 1 0.49 13.83 -45.07
N ASP A 2 -0.11 12.76 -44.54
CA ASP A 2 0.41 11.54 -43.92
C ASP A 2 -0.71 10.47 -43.92
N ASP A 3 -0.70 9.51 -44.85
CA ASP A 3 -1.63 8.36 -44.87
C ASP A 3 -1.01 7.13 -44.15
N GLU A 4 -0.30 7.35 -43.04
CA GLU A 4 0.22 6.25 -42.22
C GLU A 4 -0.92 5.62 -41.42
N PRO A 5 -1.13 4.29 -41.51
CA PRO A 5 -2.13 3.63 -40.69
C PRO A 5 -1.73 3.70 -39.21
N LEU A 6 -2.60 4.29 -38.37
CA LEU A 6 -2.44 4.39 -36.92
C LEU A 6 -2.21 3.00 -36.31
N ASN A 7 -0.96 2.71 -35.99
CA ASN A 7 -0.51 1.45 -35.41
C ASN A 7 -0.95 1.38 -33.94
N TYR A 8 -2.04 0.67 -33.66
CA TYR A 8 -2.49 0.42 -32.30
C TYR A 8 -1.67 -0.74 -31.72
N SER A 9 -0.66 -0.42 -30.92
CA SER A 9 -0.05 -1.41 -30.05
C SER A 9 -0.94 -1.57 -28.81
N PRO A 10 -1.46 -2.77 -28.49
CA PRO A 10 -2.22 -2.96 -27.27
C PRO A 10 -1.32 -2.68 -26.06
N ILE A 11 -1.64 -1.61 -25.32
CA ILE A 11 -0.95 -1.29 -24.07
C ILE A 11 -1.48 -2.25 -23.01
N PHE A 12 -0.72 -3.31 -22.73
CA PHE A 12 -1.01 -4.17 -21.58
C PHE A 12 -0.71 -3.38 -20.30
N GLU A 13 -1.73 -3.07 -19.50
CA GLU A 13 -1.55 -2.49 -18.17
C GLU A 13 -0.79 -3.46 -17.26
N PHE A 14 0.52 -3.29 -17.16
CA PHE A 14 1.39 -4.04 -16.26
C PHE A 14 1.32 -3.52 -14.82
N ASN A 15 0.18 -3.00 -14.39
CA ASN A 15 0.00 -2.43 -13.04
C ASN A 15 -0.73 -3.43 -12.14
N ARG A 16 -0.18 -4.64 -12.00
CA ARG A 16 -0.69 -5.61 -11.02
C ARG A 16 -0.04 -5.31 -9.67
N PRO A 17 -0.82 -5.04 -8.61
CA PRO A 17 -0.24 -4.82 -7.29
C PRO A 17 0.53 -6.08 -6.86
N HIS A 18 1.79 -5.89 -6.47
CA HIS A 18 2.67 -6.98 -6.03
C HIS A 18 2.38 -7.32 -4.57
N LEU A 19 1.30 -8.08 -4.31
CA LEU A 19 0.98 -8.55 -2.96
C LEU A 19 1.97 -9.62 -2.53
N TYR A 20 2.53 -9.49 -1.34
CA TYR A 20 3.33 -10.54 -0.70
C TYR A 20 2.49 -11.26 0.34
N MET A 21 2.38 -12.59 0.22
CA MET A 21 1.59 -13.44 1.15
C MET A 21 0.11 -13.03 1.31
N GLY A 22 -0.44 -12.31 0.32
CA GLY A 22 -1.79 -11.76 0.37
C GLY A 22 -1.92 -10.52 1.25
N GLY A 23 -0.83 -9.76 1.45
CA GLY A 23 -0.70 -8.49 2.16
C GLY A 23 0.13 -7.47 1.35
N ASP A 24 0.11 -6.20 1.75
CA ASP A 24 1.07 -5.20 1.24
C ASP A 24 2.48 -5.56 1.72
N ARG A 25 3.39 -5.79 0.77
CA ARG A 25 4.76 -6.28 1.01
C ARG A 25 5.50 -5.44 2.04
N GLU A 26 5.45 -4.12 1.90
CA GLU A 26 6.23 -3.23 2.73
C GLU A 26 5.74 -3.25 4.18
N LEU A 27 4.43 -3.40 4.38
CA LEU A 27 3.83 -3.48 5.71
C LEU A 27 4.18 -4.80 6.40
N VAL A 28 4.08 -5.91 5.68
CA VAL A 28 4.44 -7.24 6.21
C VAL A 28 5.93 -7.32 6.57
N LEU A 29 6.81 -6.81 5.71
CA LEU A 29 8.25 -6.82 5.97
C LEU A 29 8.63 -5.90 7.14
N SER A 30 8.04 -4.71 7.22
CA SER A 30 8.33 -3.77 8.32
C SER A 30 7.83 -4.26 9.67
N SER A 31 6.66 -4.90 9.74
CA SER A 31 6.18 -5.47 11.02
C SER A 31 7.02 -6.65 11.48
N LEU A 32 7.42 -7.53 10.56
CA LEU A 32 8.30 -8.66 10.89
C LEU A 32 9.66 -8.16 11.38
N LEU A 33 10.23 -7.17 10.70
CA LEU A 33 11.48 -6.54 11.12
C LEU A 33 11.35 -5.88 12.49
N LEU A 34 10.28 -5.11 12.73
CA LEU A 34 10.00 -4.48 14.02
C LEU A 34 9.87 -5.53 15.14
N SER A 35 9.13 -6.61 14.87
CA SER A 35 8.94 -7.70 15.80
C SER A 35 10.26 -8.43 16.11
N PHE A 36 11.10 -8.64 15.11
CA PHE A 36 12.41 -9.25 15.29
C PHE A 36 13.31 -8.35 16.15
N ILE A 37 13.35 -7.05 15.88
CA ILE A 37 14.10 -6.07 16.68
C ILE A 37 13.62 -6.11 18.14
N LEU A 38 12.30 -6.13 18.38
CA LEU A 38 11.73 -6.17 19.72
C LEU A 38 12.22 -7.39 20.53
N ILE A 39 12.26 -8.57 19.92
CA ILE A 39 12.73 -9.81 20.55
C ILE A 39 14.21 -9.69 20.93
N VAL A 40 15.03 -9.17 20.00
CA VAL A 40 16.48 -9.03 20.21
C VAL A 40 16.80 -7.98 21.29
N VAL A 41 16.02 -6.91 21.40
CA VAL A 41 16.24 -5.83 22.38
C VAL A 41 15.88 -6.25 23.81
N LEU A 42 14.75 -6.93 24.02
CA LEU A 42 14.30 -7.30 25.37
C LEU A 42 14.99 -8.55 25.94
N GLN A 43 15.45 -9.49 25.09
CA GLN A 43 16.12 -10.75 25.48
C GLN A 43 15.44 -11.55 26.60
N ASN A 44 14.12 -11.43 26.76
CA ASN A 44 13.35 -12.08 27.81
C ASN A 44 12.36 -13.10 27.21
N ILE A 45 12.05 -14.16 27.94
CA ILE A 45 11.12 -15.22 27.51
C ILE A 45 9.74 -14.64 27.21
N LEU A 46 9.27 -13.70 28.03
CA LEU A 46 8.01 -12.98 27.80
C LEU A 46 8.05 -12.16 26.50
N ALA A 47 9.18 -11.55 26.19
CA ALA A 47 9.36 -10.77 24.97
C ALA A 47 9.36 -11.65 23.73
N ALA A 48 9.92 -12.87 23.82
CA ALA A 48 9.85 -13.85 22.76
C ALA A 48 8.39 -14.23 22.44
N ILE A 49 7.57 -14.51 23.47
CA ILE A 49 6.15 -14.84 23.29
C ILE A 49 5.38 -13.66 22.70
N LEU A 50 5.58 -12.44 23.23
CA LEU A 50 4.93 -11.24 22.72
C LEU A 50 5.35 -10.92 21.29
N GLY A 51 6.64 -11.03 20.99
CA GLY A 51 7.16 -10.83 19.63
C GLY A 51 6.57 -11.84 18.66
N LEU A 52 6.53 -13.13 19.01
CA LEU A 52 5.91 -14.14 18.16
C LEU A 52 4.41 -13.83 17.94
N GLY A 53 3.68 -13.50 19.00
CA GLY A 53 2.28 -13.09 18.93
C GLY A 53 2.06 -11.87 18.04
N LEU A 54 2.94 -10.87 18.11
CA LEU A 54 2.88 -9.66 17.29
C LEU A 54 3.21 -9.98 15.82
N ALA A 55 4.22 -10.82 15.55
CA ALA A 55 4.55 -11.27 14.20
C ALA A 55 3.36 -11.99 13.54
N PHE A 56 2.81 -13.02 14.19
CA PHE A 56 1.65 -13.76 13.67
C PHE A 56 0.38 -12.89 13.57
N GLY A 57 0.12 -12.08 14.60
CA GLY A 57 -0.99 -11.13 14.61
C GLY A 57 -0.91 -10.11 13.48
N SER A 58 0.28 -9.57 13.21
CA SER A 58 0.50 -8.60 12.13
C SER A 58 0.29 -9.22 10.75
N ILE A 59 0.78 -10.44 10.50
CA ILE A 59 0.54 -11.16 9.24
C ILE A 59 -0.96 -11.38 9.04
N TRP A 60 -1.66 -11.83 10.09
CA TRP A 60 -3.11 -12.07 10.02
C TRP A 60 -3.89 -10.78 9.72
N ALA A 61 -3.56 -9.69 10.41
CA ALA A 61 -4.18 -8.38 10.19
C ALA A 61 -3.90 -7.83 8.78
N PHE A 62 -2.69 -7.97 8.25
CA PHE A 62 -2.38 -7.53 6.89
C PHE A 62 -3.04 -8.40 5.82
N ARG A 63 -3.22 -9.69 6.09
CA ARG A 63 -3.95 -10.61 5.21
C ARG A 63 -5.43 -10.25 5.12
N THR A 64 -6.07 -9.84 6.21
CA THR A 64 -7.46 -9.37 6.17
C THR A 64 -7.59 -8.02 5.47
N LEU A 65 -6.66 -7.10 5.70
CA LEU A 65 -6.60 -5.79 5.03
C LEU A 65 -6.44 -5.87 3.51
N ALA A 66 -5.51 -6.70 3.03
CA ALA A 66 -5.29 -6.85 1.60
C ALA A 66 -6.40 -7.65 0.90
N LYS A 67 -7.23 -8.38 1.64
CA LYS A 67 -8.47 -8.95 1.09
C LYS A 67 -9.51 -7.86 0.81
N SER A 68 -9.52 -6.77 1.57
CA SER A 68 -10.42 -5.63 1.32
C SER A 68 -9.91 -4.67 0.25
N ASP A 69 -8.64 -4.26 0.29
CA ASP A 69 -8.05 -3.38 -0.72
C ASP A 69 -6.52 -3.55 -0.73
N PRO A 70 -5.94 -4.15 -1.79
CA PRO A 70 -4.50 -4.32 -1.94
C PRO A 70 -3.70 -3.02 -2.03
N THR A 71 -4.34 -1.92 -2.39
CA THR A 71 -3.70 -0.62 -2.69
C THR A 71 -4.00 0.46 -1.65
N MET A 72 -4.66 0.09 -0.56
CA MET A 72 -5.21 1.00 0.45
C MET A 72 -4.18 1.99 0.99
N ARG A 73 -2.92 1.56 1.16
CA ARG A 73 -1.82 2.42 1.63
C ARG A 73 -1.57 3.61 0.72
N HIS A 74 -1.50 3.39 -0.59
CA HIS A 74 -1.24 4.45 -1.56
C HIS A 74 -2.38 5.46 -1.60
N ILE A 75 -3.62 4.97 -1.55
CA ILE A 75 -4.82 5.82 -1.52
C ILE A 75 -4.88 6.62 -0.23
N PHE A 76 -4.56 6.02 0.91
CA PHE A 76 -4.53 6.70 2.21
C PHE A 76 -3.44 7.78 2.30
N MET A 77 -2.24 7.48 1.79
CA MET A 77 -1.16 8.48 1.72
C MET A 77 -1.52 9.63 0.77
N ARG A 78 -2.23 9.33 -0.31
CA ARG A 78 -2.74 10.33 -1.25
C ARG A 78 -3.86 11.16 -0.64
N SER A 79 -4.80 10.54 0.07
CA SER A 79 -5.93 11.22 0.71
C SER A 79 -5.47 12.20 1.79
N ARG A 80 -4.42 11.85 2.55
CA ARG A 80 -3.78 12.73 3.53
C ARG A 80 -3.13 13.97 2.90
N LYS A 81 -2.71 13.91 1.64
CA LYS A 81 -2.11 15.03 0.90
C LYS A 81 -3.15 15.93 0.25
N TYR A 82 -4.39 15.47 0.09
CA TYR A 82 -5.43 16.29 -0.52
C TYR A 82 -5.90 17.40 0.41
N GLN A 83 -6.18 18.55 -0.19
CA GLN A 83 -6.79 19.68 0.51
C GLN A 83 -8.21 19.31 0.96
N ALA A 84 -8.57 19.68 2.19
CA ALA A 84 -9.88 19.38 2.77
C ALA A 84 -11.05 20.01 1.99
N PHE A 85 -10.79 21.13 1.30
CA PHE A 85 -11.77 21.83 0.50
C PHE A 85 -11.15 22.24 -0.84
N TYR A 86 -11.64 21.66 -1.93
CA TYR A 86 -11.31 22.11 -3.28
C TYR A 86 -12.37 23.14 -3.71
N PRO A 87 -12.04 24.43 -3.83
CA PRO A 87 -12.97 25.41 -4.36
C PRO A 87 -13.31 25.04 -5.81
N ALA A 88 -14.59 25.13 -6.16
CA ALA A 88 -15.04 24.91 -7.53
C ALA A 88 -14.54 26.06 -8.42
N PHE A 89 -13.41 25.85 -9.10
CA PHE A 89 -12.99 26.76 -10.18
C PHE A 89 -13.89 26.49 -11.39
N SER A 90 -15.04 27.16 -11.45
CA SER A 90 -15.79 27.30 -12.68
C SER A 90 -14.92 28.07 -13.68
N SER A 91 -14.74 27.51 -14.87
CA SER A 91 -13.99 28.12 -15.97
C SER A 91 -14.37 29.59 -16.13
N LYS A 92 -13.36 30.46 -16.01
CA LYS A 92 -13.42 31.91 -16.14
C LYS A 92 -14.30 32.30 -17.35
N GLN A 93 -15.49 32.86 -17.12
CA GLN A 93 -16.26 33.48 -18.20
C GLN A 93 -15.48 34.70 -18.70
N ARG A 94 -15.07 34.61 -19.97
CA ARG A 94 -14.39 35.67 -20.71
C ARG A 94 -15.40 36.78 -21.00
N LYS A 95 -15.19 37.97 -20.42
CA LYS A 95 -15.79 39.22 -20.88
C LYS A 95 -15.15 39.64 -22.20
#